data_AF-A0A1V2H4X8-F1
#
_entry.id   AF-A0A1V2H4X8-F1
#
_cell.length_a   1.000
_cell.length_b   1.000
_cell.length_c   1.000
_cell.angle_alpha   90.00
_cell.angle_beta   90.00
_cell.angle_gamma   90.00
#
_symmetry.space_group_name_H-M   'P 1'
#
loop_
_entity.id
_entity.type
_entity.pdbx_description
1 polymer ?
#
loop_
_entity_poly.entity_id
_entity_poly.type
_entity_poly.pdbx_seq_one_letter_code
_entity_poly.pdbx_strand_id
1 'polypeptide(L)'
;MIAYLLNLATLATIFGILAASLNVLIGYAGIFSIAHAVFFGLGAYAGAQLALQFIPDVLLACLAGGAISAALSLCLALPALRVRGEYFVAASLGLQMMAVTVFSEAHALTGGHGGLVGIPPATLFGADVSGPAPFLVFALAVLGLLLLAVRLLMRGSFGRALMAIRDSESAAEAFGKDVRALKTLAVALGCAMAGVAGALFAFYMAFVNVESFTLEQSILVMAMVIIGGTATLAGPLIGVLLLLLLPAGLSFLPFIPPTQIGAVQQLIYGLAMTLLMIFRPAGIAGGRR
;
A
#
# COMPACT_ATOMS: atom_id res chain seq x y z
N MET A 1 -16.84 -15.34 -16.46
CA MET A 1 -15.46 -15.07 -16.92
C MET A 1 -15.12 -13.58 -16.89
N ILE A 2 -15.82 -12.71 -17.63
CA ILE A 2 -15.50 -11.27 -17.72
C ILE A 2 -15.56 -10.56 -16.36
N ALA A 3 -16.62 -10.79 -15.57
CA ALA A 3 -16.75 -10.18 -14.23
C ALA A 3 -15.59 -10.57 -13.28
N TYR A 4 -15.11 -11.81 -13.37
CA TYR A 4 -13.97 -12.28 -12.59
C TYR A 4 -12.68 -11.57 -13.00
N LEU A 5 -12.43 -11.43 -14.30
CA LEU A 5 -11.27 -10.69 -14.82
C LEU A 5 -11.32 -9.21 -14.42
N LEU A 6 -12.50 -8.58 -14.45
CA LEU A 6 -12.68 -7.20 -14.00
C LEU A 6 -12.41 -7.05 -12.49
N ASN A 7 -12.85 -8.01 -11.68
CA ASN A 7 -12.56 -8.01 -10.25
C ASN A 7 -11.06 -8.13 -9.96
N LEU A 8 -10.41 -9.10 -10.60
CA LEU A 8 -8.98 -9.30 -10.45
C LEU A 8 -8.18 -8.08 -10.92
N ALA A 9 -8.56 -7.47 -12.04
CA ALA A 9 -7.93 -6.27 -12.56
C ALA A 9 -8.13 -5.05 -11.63
N THR A 10 -9.30 -4.93 -11.00
CA THR A 10 -9.59 -3.85 -10.05
C THR A 10 -8.75 -3.99 -8.80
N LEU A 11 -8.71 -5.20 -8.22
CA LEU A 11 -7.84 -5.49 -7.08
C LEU A 11 -6.37 -5.28 -7.43
N ALA A 12 -5.90 -5.76 -8.57
CA ALA A 12 -4.54 -5.50 -9.04
C ALA A 12 -4.24 -4.00 -9.19
N THR A 13 -5.23 -3.20 -9.58
CA THR A 13 -5.05 -1.74 -9.67
C THR A 13 -4.90 -1.11 -8.29
N ILE A 14 -5.76 -1.48 -7.33
CA ILE A 14 -5.73 -0.98 -5.95
C ILE A 14 -4.43 -1.38 -5.24
N PHE A 15 -4.08 -2.67 -5.30
CA PHE A 15 -2.82 -3.18 -4.78
C PHE A 15 -1.62 -2.62 -5.54
N GLY A 16 -1.77 -2.28 -6.82
CA GLY A 16 -0.81 -1.52 -7.62
C GLY A 16 -0.47 -0.17 -7.01
N ILE A 17 -1.49 0.59 -6.60
CA ILE A 17 -1.31 1.87 -5.89
C ILE A 17 -0.61 1.63 -4.56
N LEU A 18 -1.06 0.64 -3.80
CA LEU A 18 -0.51 0.32 -2.49
C LEU A 18 0.96 -0.11 -2.57
N ALA A 19 1.33 -0.99 -3.51
CA ALA A 19 2.70 -1.42 -3.73
C ALA A 19 3.56 -0.27 -4.27
N ALA A 20 3.05 0.56 -5.18
CA ALA A 20 3.74 1.76 -5.65
C ALA A 20 4.01 2.74 -4.49
N SER A 21 3.09 2.86 -3.55
CA SER A 21 3.26 3.70 -2.36
C SER A 21 4.37 3.21 -1.44
N LEU A 22 4.46 1.90 -1.20
CA LEU A 22 5.53 1.31 -0.40
C LEU A 22 6.88 1.39 -1.12
N ASN A 23 6.88 1.31 -2.46
CA ASN A 23 8.08 1.49 -3.27
C ASN A 23 8.66 2.91 -3.18
N VAL A 24 7.87 3.93 -2.87
CA VAL A 24 8.40 5.27 -2.52
C VAL A 24 9.31 5.18 -1.30
N LEU A 25 8.88 4.47 -0.25
CA LEU A 25 9.63 4.32 1.00
C LEU A 25 10.84 3.38 0.82
N ILE A 26 10.60 2.15 0.38
CA ILE A 26 11.66 1.13 0.28
C ILE A 26 12.58 1.43 -0.89
N GLY A 27 11.99 1.71 -2.06
CA GLY A 27 12.74 1.88 -3.31
C GLY A 27 13.55 3.16 -3.34
N TYR A 28 12.97 4.31 -3.01
CA TYR A 28 13.66 5.59 -3.15
C TYR A 28 14.28 6.10 -1.84
N ALA A 29 13.59 5.95 -0.71
CA ALA A 29 14.06 6.48 0.58
C ALA A 29 14.93 5.50 1.38
N GLY A 30 14.91 4.19 1.05
CA GLY A 30 15.61 3.15 1.81
C GLY A 30 14.99 2.81 3.15
N ILE A 31 13.71 3.13 3.35
CA ILE A 31 13.02 2.93 4.63
C ILE A 31 12.19 1.65 4.55
N PHE A 32 12.57 0.64 5.30
CA PHE A 32 11.80 -0.59 5.45
C PHE A 32 10.71 -0.39 6.50
N SER A 33 9.44 -0.41 6.08
CA SER A 33 8.28 -0.27 6.96
C SER A 33 7.38 -1.49 6.87
N ILE A 34 7.03 -2.08 8.01
CA ILE A 34 6.07 -3.18 8.14
C ILE A 34 4.69 -2.67 8.63
N ALA A 35 4.51 -1.35 8.72
CA ALA A 35 3.24 -0.73 9.15
C ALA A 35 2.35 -0.27 7.98
N HIS A 36 2.67 -0.64 6.73
CA HIS A 36 2.02 -0.03 5.56
C HIS A 36 0.52 -0.36 5.45
N ALA A 37 0.10 -1.54 5.93
CA ALA A 37 -1.31 -1.91 6.02
C ALA A 37 -2.11 -1.03 7.00
N VAL A 38 -1.46 -0.42 8.00
CA VAL A 38 -2.11 0.55 8.90
C VAL A 38 -2.61 1.76 8.11
N PHE A 39 -1.75 2.34 7.26
CA PHE A 39 -2.11 3.53 6.49
C PHE A 39 -3.10 3.23 5.36
N PHE A 40 -3.07 2.01 4.84
CA PHE A 40 -4.10 1.47 3.96
C PHE A 40 -5.45 1.35 4.68
N GLY A 41 -5.46 0.79 5.90
CA GLY A 41 -6.66 0.69 6.74
C GLY A 41 -7.22 2.04 7.15
N LEU A 42 -6.37 2.99 7.57
CA LEU A 42 -6.78 4.37 7.89
C LEU A 42 -7.53 5.03 6.72
N GLY A 43 -7.02 4.86 5.50
CA GLY A 43 -7.69 5.36 4.29
C GLY A 43 -9.01 4.66 4.00
N ALA A 44 -9.07 3.34 4.20
CA ALA A 44 -10.29 2.56 4.02
C ALA A 44 -11.39 2.96 5.01
N TYR A 45 -11.06 3.06 6.30
CA TYR A 45 -12.02 3.51 7.32
C TYR A 45 -12.43 4.97 7.12
N ALA A 46 -11.49 5.86 6.80
CA ALA A 46 -11.82 7.25 6.50
C ALA A 46 -12.75 7.38 5.29
N GLY A 47 -12.46 6.67 4.20
CA GLY A 47 -13.29 6.67 3.00
C GLY A 47 -14.67 6.05 3.23
N ALA A 48 -14.74 4.92 3.94
CA ALA A 48 -15.99 4.27 4.31
C ALA A 48 -16.87 5.17 5.19
N GLN A 49 -16.30 5.81 6.21
CA GLN A 49 -17.04 6.71 7.09
C GLN A 49 -17.54 7.96 6.36
N LEU A 50 -16.72 8.52 5.47
CA LEU A 50 -17.14 9.65 4.64
C LEU A 50 -18.33 9.27 3.74
N ALA A 51 -18.28 8.07 3.15
CA ALA A 51 -19.36 7.55 2.32
C ALA A 51 -20.66 7.29 3.10
N LEU A 52 -20.54 6.70 4.29
CA LEU A 52 -21.68 6.33 5.14
C LEU A 52 -22.37 7.54 5.78
N GLN A 53 -21.60 8.54 6.23
CA GLN A 53 -22.13 9.66 7.02
C GLN A 53 -22.40 10.92 6.20
N PHE A 54 -21.68 11.13 5.10
CA PHE A 54 -21.71 12.38 4.35
C PHE A 54 -22.14 12.18 2.90
N ILE A 55 -21.22 11.83 2.01
CA ILE A 55 -21.44 11.78 0.57
C ILE A 55 -20.68 10.59 0.00
N PRO A 56 -21.31 9.73 -0.82
CA PRO A 56 -20.65 8.59 -1.45
C PRO A 56 -19.76 8.98 -2.66
N ASP A 57 -19.07 10.12 -2.58
CA ASP A 57 -18.15 10.57 -3.64
C ASP A 57 -16.77 9.94 -3.44
N VAL A 58 -16.38 9.05 -4.36
CA VAL A 58 -15.14 8.29 -4.26
C VAL A 58 -13.92 9.20 -4.36
N LEU A 59 -13.97 10.26 -5.17
CA LEU A 59 -12.84 11.16 -5.30
C LEU A 59 -12.58 11.89 -3.99
N LEU A 60 -13.65 12.38 -3.35
CA LEU A 60 -13.54 13.06 -2.06
C LEU A 60 -13.06 12.09 -0.97
N ALA A 61 -13.57 10.85 -0.97
CA ALA A 61 -13.12 9.82 -0.05
C ALA A 61 -11.64 9.45 -0.24
N CYS A 62 -11.15 9.36 -1.48
CA CYS A 62 -9.73 9.16 -1.78
C CYS A 62 -8.87 10.31 -1.26
N LEU A 63 -9.28 11.56 -1.49
CA LEU A 63 -8.57 12.73 -1.00
C LEU A 63 -8.56 12.79 0.53
N ALA A 64 -9.69 12.52 1.17
CA ALA A 64 -9.81 12.49 2.63
C ALA A 64 -8.96 11.35 3.23
N GLY A 65 -9.04 10.14 2.67
CA GLY A 65 -8.24 9.00 3.10
C GLY A 65 -6.75 9.23 2.94
N GLY A 66 -6.32 9.80 1.82
CA GLY A 66 -4.93 10.20 1.60
C GLY A 66 -4.46 11.29 2.55
N ALA A 67 -5.28 12.32 2.79
CA ALA A 67 -4.95 13.41 3.70
C ALA A 67 -4.83 12.92 5.15
N ILE A 68 -5.77 12.10 5.63
CA ILE A 68 -5.75 11.53 6.99
C ILE A 68 -4.54 10.62 7.18
N SER A 69 -4.27 9.73 6.22
CA SER A 69 -3.10 8.86 6.30
C SER A 69 -1.79 9.64 6.25
N ALA A 70 -1.69 10.71 5.45
CA ALA A 70 -0.53 11.60 5.48
C ALA A 70 -0.38 12.34 6.81
N ALA A 71 -1.44 12.95 7.33
CA ALA A 71 -1.38 13.69 8.59
C ALA A 71 -0.96 12.78 9.76
N LEU A 72 -1.58 11.60 9.88
CA LEU A 72 -1.22 10.64 10.91
C LEU A 72 0.20 10.11 10.72
N SER A 73 0.62 9.85 9.49
CA SER A 73 2.00 9.44 9.23
C SER A 73 3.01 10.51 9.60
N LEU A 74 2.73 11.80 9.44
CA LEU A 74 3.63 12.87 9.88
C LEU A 74 3.76 12.85 11.42
N CYS A 75 2.66 12.70 12.14
CA CYS A 75 2.67 12.60 13.60
C CYS A 75 3.48 11.38 14.09
N LEU A 76 3.36 10.24 13.39
CA LEU A 76 4.00 8.97 13.78
C LEU A 76 5.45 8.84 13.26
N ALA A 77 5.76 9.40 12.10
CA ALA A 77 7.07 9.31 11.47
C ALA A 77 8.08 10.23 12.15
N LEU A 78 7.67 11.40 12.66
CA LEU A 78 8.56 12.32 13.37
C LEU A 78 9.30 11.67 14.57
N PRO A 79 8.64 10.95 15.48
CA PRO A 79 9.35 10.21 16.54
C PRO A 79 10.03 8.95 16.01
N ALA A 80 9.41 8.21 15.09
CA ALA A 80 9.95 6.94 14.58
C ALA A 80 11.27 7.13 13.82
N LEU A 81 11.42 8.21 13.06
CA LEU A 81 12.64 8.52 12.29
C LEU A 81 13.80 9.02 13.15
N ARG A 82 13.62 9.17 14.47
CA ARG A 82 14.74 9.38 15.41
C ARG A 82 15.56 8.10 15.61
N VAL A 83 14.99 6.93 15.30
CA VAL A 83 15.63 5.64 15.47
C VAL A 83 16.23 5.18 14.13
N ARG A 84 17.47 4.67 14.15
CA ARG A 84 18.23 4.35 12.93
C ARG A 84 18.02 2.91 12.47
N GLY A 85 17.98 2.71 11.15
CA GLY A 85 18.08 1.39 10.52
C GLY A 85 17.01 0.38 10.98
N GLU A 86 17.46 -0.78 11.46
CA GLU A 86 16.63 -1.94 11.84
C GLU A 86 15.62 -1.62 12.95
N TYR A 87 15.94 -0.66 13.83
CA TYR A 87 15.02 -0.26 14.89
C TYR A 87 13.76 0.43 14.37
N PHE A 88 13.82 1.07 13.18
CA PHE A 88 12.62 1.61 12.54
C PHE A 88 11.67 0.48 12.12
N VAL A 89 12.22 -0.64 11.66
CA VAL A 89 11.44 -1.84 11.31
C VAL A 89 10.72 -2.37 12.55
N ALA A 90 11.43 -2.52 13.67
CA ALA A 90 10.84 -2.93 14.94
C ALA A 90 9.75 -1.96 15.44
N ALA A 91 9.98 -0.65 15.33
CA ALA A 91 8.99 0.36 15.68
C ALA A 91 7.73 0.27 14.78
N SER A 92 7.91 0.01 13.48
CA SER A 92 6.80 -0.18 12.54
C SER A 92 5.98 -1.44 12.83
N LEU A 93 6.61 -2.52 13.31
CA LEU A 93 5.90 -3.71 13.79
C LEU A 93 5.05 -3.38 15.02
N GLY A 94 5.60 -2.64 15.97
CA GLY A 94 4.84 -2.14 17.12
C GLY A 94 3.62 -1.31 16.69
N LEU A 95 3.82 -0.38 15.76
CA LEU A 95 2.73 0.42 15.19
C LEU A 95 1.66 -0.45 14.51
N GLN A 96 2.06 -1.47 13.76
CA GLN A 96 1.15 -2.41 13.11
C GLN A 96 0.28 -3.15 14.12
N MET A 97 0.87 -3.68 15.20
CA MET A 97 0.12 -4.39 16.24
C MET A 97 -0.81 -3.45 17.01
N MET A 98 -0.32 -2.26 17.39
CA MET A 98 -1.13 -1.25 18.06
C MET A 98 -2.32 -0.80 17.20
N ALA A 99 -2.10 -0.59 15.90
CA ALA A 99 -3.15 -0.14 14.99
C ALA A 99 -4.27 -1.19 14.85
N VAL A 100 -3.92 -2.48 14.77
CA VAL A 100 -4.91 -3.57 14.74
C VAL A 100 -5.75 -3.55 16.01
N THR A 101 -5.14 -3.42 17.18
CA THR A 101 -5.88 -3.29 18.45
C THR A 101 -6.77 -2.05 18.47
N VAL A 102 -6.26 -0.90 18.02
CA VAL A 102 -7.06 0.34 17.95
C VAL A 102 -8.24 0.17 17.00
N PHE A 103 -8.06 -0.45 15.83
CA PHE A 103 -9.16 -0.70 14.90
C PHE A 103 -10.18 -1.68 15.46
N SER A 104 -9.76 -2.67 16.25
CA SER A 104 -10.69 -3.60 16.91
C SER A 104 -11.50 -2.95 18.03
N GLU A 105 -10.91 -2.04 18.81
CA GLU A 105 -11.54 -1.41 19.98
C GLU A 105 -12.30 -0.12 19.63
N ALA A 106 -11.96 0.55 18.54
CA ALA A 106 -12.58 1.81 18.12
C ALA A 106 -13.96 1.61 17.46
N HIS A 107 -14.90 0.95 18.16
CA HIS A 107 -16.22 0.57 17.66
C HIS A 107 -16.98 1.70 16.95
N ALA A 108 -16.91 2.93 17.46
CA ALA A 108 -17.59 4.08 16.86
C ALA A 108 -17.06 4.47 15.47
N LEU A 109 -15.77 4.21 15.19
CA LEU A 109 -15.08 4.60 13.96
C LEU A 109 -14.90 3.45 12.98
N THR A 110 -14.77 2.21 13.45
CA THR A 110 -14.42 1.06 12.60
C THR A 110 -15.49 -0.03 12.60
N GLY A 111 -16.47 0.04 13.51
CA GLY A 111 -17.37 -1.08 13.80
C GLY A 111 -16.70 -2.23 14.57
N GLY A 112 -15.43 -2.06 14.99
CA GLY A 112 -14.63 -3.10 15.64
C GLY A 112 -14.43 -4.33 14.74
N HIS A 113 -14.47 -5.53 15.33
CA HIS A 113 -14.35 -6.78 14.59
C HIS A 113 -15.48 -7.01 13.56
N GLY A 114 -16.66 -6.43 13.80
CA GLY A 114 -17.80 -6.50 12.86
C GLY A 114 -17.58 -5.70 11.58
N GLY A 115 -16.65 -4.73 11.60
CA GLY A 115 -16.36 -3.88 10.46
C GLY A 115 -17.47 -2.87 10.13
N LEU A 116 -17.25 -2.11 9.06
CA LEU A 116 -18.23 -1.22 8.46
C LEU A 116 -18.90 -1.91 7.28
N VAL A 117 -20.21 -2.11 7.39
CA VAL A 117 -21.08 -2.70 6.35
C VAL A 117 -21.96 -1.65 5.70
N GLY A 118 -22.48 -1.97 4.51
CA GLY A 118 -23.47 -1.13 3.83
C GLY A 118 -22.86 0.15 3.24
N ILE A 119 -21.58 0.11 2.85
CA ILE A 119 -20.94 1.24 2.19
C ILE A 119 -21.68 1.48 0.86
N PRO A 120 -22.24 2.69 0.65
CA PRO A 120 -23.02 2.99 -0.54
C PRO A 120 -22.19 2.85 -1.83
N PRO A 121 -22.84 2.56 -2.96
CA PRO A 121 -22.18 2.47 -4.25
C PRO A 121 -21.41 3.75 -4.58
N ALA A 122 -20.24 3.56 -5.17
CA ALA A 122 -19.35 4.61 -5.61
C ALA A 122 -20.04 5.61 -6.57
N THR A 123 -20.04 6.89 -6.20
CA THR A 123 -20.44 7.99 -7.09
C THR A 123 -19.25 8.91 -7.38
N LEU A 124 -19.28 9.59 -8.52
CA LEU A 124 -18.29 10.59 -8.91
C LEU A 124 -19.02 11.85 -9.38
N PHE A 125 -18.95 12.94 -8.60
CA PHE A 125 -19.70 14.17 -8.86
C PHE A 125 -21.22 13.93 -9.09
N GLY A 126 -21.79 12.95 -8.39
CA GLY A 126 -23.20 12.55 -8.49
C GLY A 126 -23.52 11.56 -9.62
N ALA A 127 -22.55 11.21 -10.48
CA ALA A 127 -22.72 10.13 -11.46
C ALA A 127 -22.38 8.77 -10.84
N ASP A 128 -23.18 7.74 -11.11
CA ASP A 128 -22.93 6.38 -10.64
C ASP A 128 -21.73 5.77 -11.38
N VAL A 129 -20.71 5.37 -10.61
CA VAL A 129 -19.50 4.68 -11.09
C VAL A 129 -19.30 3.33 -10.40
N SER A 130 -20.34 2.79 -9.76
CA SER A 130 -20.30 1.53 -9.03
C SER A 130 -20.21 0.28 -9.92
N GLY A 131 -20.50 0.41 -11.21
CA GLY A 131 -20.36 -0.68 -12.16
C GLY A 131 -18.92 -1.24 -12.21
N PRO A 132 -18.74 -2.56 -12.44
CA PRO A 132 -17.40 -3.17 -12.44
C PRO A 132 -16.42 -2.55 -13.44
N ALA A 133 -16.91 -2.20 -14.64
CA ALA A 133 -16.12 -1.54 -15.67
C ALA A 133 -15.82 -0.05 -15.39
N PRO A 134 -16.81 0.82 -15.08
CA PRO A 134 -16.53 2.21 -14.77
C PRO A 134 -15.65 2.38 -13.52
N PHE A 135 -15.85 1.54 -12.50
CA PHE A 135 -15.00 1.55 -11.31
C PHE A 135 -13.55 1.20 -11.64
N LEU A 136 -13.32 0.17 -12.48
CA LEU A 136 -11.97 -0.18 -12.94
C LEU A 136 -11.30 0.97 -13.70
N VAL A 137 -12.02 1.62 -14.61
CA VAL A 137 -11.50 2.76 -15.38
C VAL A 137 -11.13 3.91 -14.45
N PHE A 138 -11.96 4.20 -13.45
CA PHE A 138 -11.67 5.20 -12.43
C PHE A 138 -10.43 4.83 -11.60
N ALA A 139 -10.35 3.60 -11.10
CA ALA A 139 -9.20 3.12 -10.34
C ALA A 139 -7.90 3.18 -11.17
N LEU A 140 -7.95 2.83 -12.46
CA LEU A 140 -6.82 2.92 -13.38
C LEU A 140 -6.40 4.37 -13.62
N ALA A 141 -7.35 5.30 -13.73
CA ALA A 141 -7.07 6.72 -13.84
C ALA A 141 -6.34 7.24 -12.58
N VAL A 142 -6.80 6.85 -11.39
CA VAL A 142 -6.15 7.18 -10.11
C VAL A 142 -4.74 6.58 -10.05
N LEU A 143 -4.58 5.31 -10.40
CA LEU A 143 -3.26 4.66 -10.46
C LEU A 143 -2.33 5.41 -11.43
N GLY A 144 -2.79 5.69 -12.64
CA GLY A 144 -2.01 6.41 -13.66
C GLY A 144 -1.59 7.80 -13.18
N LEU A 145 -2.50 8.55 -12.54
CA LEU A 145 -2.22 9.87 -11.97
C LEU A 145 -1.17 9.80 -10.86
N LEU A 146 -1.30 8.84 -9.93
CA LEU A 146 -0.35 8.68 -8.83
C LEU A 146 1.02 8.22 -9.32
N LEU A 147 1.09 7.30 -10.28
CA LEU A 147 2.35 6.87 -10.89
C LEU A 147 3.02 8.02 -11.66
N LEU A 148 2.24 8.86 -12.35
CA LEU A 148 2.75 10.06 -13.00
C LEU A 148 3.31 11.05 -11.97
N ALA A 149 2.58 11.29 -10.88
CA ALA A 149 3.04 12.14 -9.78
C ALA A 149 4.35 11.61 -9.19
N VAL A 150 4.42 10.32 -8.86
CA VAL A 150 5.66 9.69 -8.38
C VAL A 150 6.78 9.85 -9.40
N ARG A 151 6.52 9.61 -10.69
CA ARG A 151 7.54 9.77 -11.75
C ARG A 151 8.09 11.20 -11.80
N LEU A 152 7.23 12.21 -11.71
CA LEU A 152 7.62 13.61 -11.74
C LEU A 152 8.43 13.98 -10.48
N LEU A 153 7.96 13.60 -9.29
CA LEU A 153 8.66 13.86 -8.03
C LEU A 153 10.03 13.15 -7.97
N MET A 154 10.08 11.90 -8.44
CA MET A 154 11.31 11.10 -8.37
C MET A 154 12.37 11.52 -9.40
N ARG A 155 11.97 12.15 -10.50
CA ARG A 155 12.91 12.79 -11.45
C ARG A 155 13.39 14.15 -10.96
N GLY A 156 12.67 14.79 -10.04
CA GLY A 156 12.99 16.08 -9.46
C GLY A 156 14.18 16.06 -8.47
N SER A 157 14.44 17.22 -7.86
CA SER A 157 15.47 17.36 -6.81
C SER A 157 15.16 16.51 -5.57
N PHE A 158 13.87 16.37 -5.23
CA PHE A 158 13.39 15.56 -4.11
C PHE A 158 13.77 14.08 -4.27
N GLY A 159 13.45 13.46 -5.40
CA GLY A 159 13.83 12.07 -5.66
C GLY A 159 15.33 11.83 -5.69
N ARG A 160 16.11 12.75 -6.27
CA ARG A 160 17.58 12.67 -6.25
C ARG A 160 18.15 12.76 -4.84
N ALA A 161 17.58 13.62 -3.99
CA ALA A 161 17.99 13.72 -2.60
C ALA A 161 17.63 12.45 -1.81
N LEU A 162 16.46 11.85 -2.05
CA LEU A 162 16.09 10.57 -1.44
C LEU A 162 17.02 9.44 -1.84
N MET A 163 17.36 9.33 -3.14
CA MET A 163 18.33 8.33 -3.60
C MET A 163 19.71 8.52 -2.95
N ALA A 164 20.18 9.77 -2.80
CA ALA A 164 21.43 10.05 -2.11
C ALA A 164 21.38 9.65 -0.61
N ILE A 165 20.26 9.92 0.06
CA ILE A 165 20.02 9.50 1.45
C ILE A 165 20.02 7.98 1.57
N ARG A 166 19.39 7.29 0.62
CA ARG A 166 19.34 5.83 0.57
C ARG A 166 20.73 5.21 0.45
N ASP A 167 21.61 5.82 -0.36
CA ASP A 167 22.95 5.31 -0.58
C ASP A 167 23.87 5.60 0.62
N SER A 168 23.81 6.81 1.20
CA SER A 168 24.49 7.14 2.45
C SER A 168 23.86 8.34 3.16
N GLU A 169 23.25 8.08 4.32
CA GLU A 169 22.65 9.13 5.15
C GLU A 169 23.69 10.14 5.63
N SER A 170 24.86 9.66 6.09
CA SER A 170 25.93 10.54 6.60
C SER A 170 26.54 11.41 5.49
N ALA A 171 26.67 10.89 4.27
CA ALA A 171 27.12 11.69 3.14
C ALA A 171 26.09 12.76 2.77
N ALA A 172 24.80 12.41 2.71
CA ALA A 172 23.74 13.36 2.41
C ALA A 172 23.65 14.49 3.45
N GLU A 173 23.82 14.17 4.74
CA GLU A 173 23.92 15.16 5.83
C GLU A 173 25.14 16.07 5.66
N ALA A 174 26.30 15.53 5.30
CA ALA A 174 27.52 16.32 5.05
C ALA A 174 27.38 17.31 3.88
N PHE A 175 26.56 16.98 2.88
CA PHE A 175 26.18 17.89 1.78
C PHE A 175 25.03 18.85 2.13
N GLY A 176 24.67 18.96 3.42
CA GLY A 176 23.69 19.92 3.93
C GLY A 176 22.23 19.58 3.64
N LYS A 177 21.91 18.31 3.34
CA LYS A 177 20.52 17.87 3.19
C LYS A 177 19.90 17.56 4.55
N ASP A 178 18.71 18.09 4.79
CA ASP A 178 17.91 17.68 5.94
C ASP A 178 17.30 16.29 5.69
N VAL A 179 18.02 15.26 6.15
CA VAL A 179 17.62 13.86 6.00
C VAL A 179 16.32 13.57 6.71
N ARG A 180 16.08 14.19 7.88
CA ARG A 180 14.87 13.97 8.66
C ARG A 180 13.65 14.51 7.92
N ALA A 181 13.71 15.75 7.44
CA ALA A 181 12.61 16.36 6.68
C ALA A 181 12.32 15.62 5.36
N LEU A 182 13.36 15.18 4.64
CA LEU A 182 13.16 14.46 3.39
C LEU A 182 12.54 13.07 3.61
N LYS A 183 12.96 12.35 4.66
CA LYS A 183 12.38 11.05 5.02
C LYS A 183 10.94 11.19 5.54
N THR A 184 10.64 12.18 6.38
CA THR A 184 9.26 12.40 6.85
C THR A 184 8.32 12.70 5.70
N LEU A 185 8.76 13.54 4.75
CA LEU A 185 7.98 13.83 3.53
C LEU A 185 7.79 12.60 2.65
N ALA A 186 8.81 11.74 2.50
CA ALA A 186 8.69 10.50 1.74
C ALA A 186 7.70 9.53 2.38
N VAL A 187 7.73 9.39 3.71
CA VAL A 187 6.75 8.59 4.47
C VAL A 187 5.35 9.19 4.28
N ALA A 188 5.18 10.50 4.44
CA ALA A 188 3.89 11.16 4.25
C ALA A 188 3.30 10.97 2.85
N LEU A 189 4.14 11.08 1.81
CA LEU A 189 3.74 10.84 0.43
C LEU A 189 3.30 9.38 0.20
N GLY A 190 4.08 8.41 0.70
CA GLY A 190 3.71 7.00 0.56
C GLY A 190 2.47 6.63 1.38
N CYS A 191 2.32 7.16 2.59
CA CYS A 191 1.13 6.94 3.42
C CYS A 191 -0.11 7.61 2.82
N ALA A 192 0.00 8.79 2.19
CA ALA A 192 -1.09 9.38 1.40
C ALA A 192 -1.56 8.45 0.30
N MET A 193 -0.64 7.92 -0.51
CA MET A 193 -0.97 7.00 -1.59
C MET A 193 -1.59 5.70 -1.07
N ALA A 194 -1.09 5.17 0.05
CA ALA A 194 -1.68 4.01 0.72
C ALA A 194 -3.12 4.32 1.20
N GLY A 195 -3.36 5.52 1.73
CA GLY A 195 -4.69 5.97 2.13
C GLY A 195 -5.67 6.07 0.96
N VAL A 196 -5.23 6.57 -0.19
CA VAL A 196 -6.02 6.60 -1.44
C VAL A 196 -6.39 5.18 -1.87
N ALA A 197 -5.43 4.24 -1.85
CA ALA A 197 -5.70 2.84 -2.16
C ALA A 197 -6.73 2.24 -1.18
N GLY A 198 -6.63 2.58 0.10
CA GLY A 198 -7.55 2.14 1.15
C GLY A 198 -8.98 2.59 0.88
N ALA A 199 -9.18 3.87 0.56
CA ALA A 199 -10.50 4.40 0.23
C ALA A 199 -11.11 3.68 -0.99
N LEU A 200 -10.33 3.45 -2.05
CA LEU A 200 -10.77 2.67 -3.21
C LEU A 200 -11.17 1.24 -2.82
N PHE A 201 -10.38 0.60 -1.95
CA PHE A 201 -10.67 -0.75 -1.46
C PHE A 201 -12.01 -0.80 -0.72
N ALA A 202 -12.30 0.18 0.14
CA ALA A 202 -13.55 0.27 0.89
C ALA A 202 -14.79 0.36 -0.02
N PHE A 203 -14.76 1.23 -1.04
CA PHE A 203 -15.85 1.32 -2.01
C PHE A 203 -15.99 0.07 -2.87
N TYR A 204 -14.88 -0.57 -3.21
CA TYR A 204 -14.91 -1.74 -4.08
C TYR A 204 -15.44 -3.00 -3.38
N MET A 205 -15.01 -3.23 -2.14
CA MET A 205 -15.48 -4.35 -1.33
C MET A 205 -16.85 -4.10 -0.70
N ALA A 206 -17.30 -2.84 -0.63
CA ALA A 206 -18.51 -2.39 0.07
C ALA A 206 -18.56 -2.80 1.56
N PHE A 207 -17.43 -3.25 2.09
CA PHE A 207 -17.24 -3.77 3.45
C PHE A 207 -15.78 -3.60 3.85
N VAL A 208 -15.54 -3.21 5.11
CA VAL A 208 -14.20 -3.00 5.66
C VAL A 208 -14.12 -3.61 7.05
N ASN A 209 -13.20 -4.54 7.26
CA ASN A 209 -12.93 -5.14 8.57
C ASN A 209 -11.44 -5.11 8.94
N VAL A 210 -11.15 -5.35 10.22
CA VAL A 210 -9.78 -5.27 10.77
C VAL A 210 -8.86 -6.35 10.18
N GLU A 211 -9.40 -7.52 9.85
CA GLU A 211 -8.66 -8.66 9.31
C GLU A 211 -8.00 -8.35 7.94
N SER A 212 -8.53 -7.37 7.21
CA SER A 212 -7.97 -6.91 5.94
C SER A 212 -6.67 -6.09 6.10
N PHE A 213 -6.34 -5.64 7.31
CA PHE A 213 -5.23 -4.71 7.58
C PHE A 213 -4.20 -5.26 8.57
N THR A 214 -3.97 -6.57 8.52
CA THR A 214 -3.06 -7.28 9.42
C THR A 214 -1.59 -7.17 9.00
N LEU A 215 -0.70 -7.69 9.84
CA LEU A 215 0.72 -7.83 9.53
C LEU A 215 0.97 -8.62 8.24
N GLU A 216 0.16 -9.65 7.99
CA GLU A 216 0.25 -10.48 6.77
C GLU A 216 0.08 -9.64 5.51
N GLN A 217 -0.86 -8.68 5.55
CA GLN A 217 -1.10 -7.75 4.45
C GLN A 217 0.12 -6.85 4.21
N SER A 218 0.74 -6.30 5.26
CA SER A 218 1.97 -5.51 5.15
C SER A 218 3.12 -6.33 4.53
N ILE A 219 3.26 -7.59 4.93
CA ILE A 219 4.27 -8.52 4.38
C ILE A 219 3.98 -8.81 2.90
N LEU A 220 2.72 -9.05 2.53
CA LEU A 220 2.31 -9.29 1.15
C LEU A 220 2.63 -8.08 0.25
N VAL A 221 2.33 -6.86 0.69
CA VAL A 221 2.66 -5.63 -0.08
C VAL A 221 4.17 -5.46 -0.20
N MET A 222 4.92 -5.75 0.87
CA MET A 222 6.38 -5.75 0.82
C MET A 222 6.91 -6.78 -0.18
N ALA A 223 6.33 -7.98 -0.20
CA ALA A 223 6.66 -9.01 -1.17
C ALA A 223 6.39 -8.55 -2.60
N MET A 224 5.27 -7.88 -2.86
CA MET A 224 4.97 -7.31 -4.18
C MET A 224 6.07 -6.35 -4.66
N VAL A 225 6.56 -5.48 -3.77
CA VAL A 225 7.60 -4.50 -4.12
C VAL A 225 8.96 -5.17 -4.33
N ILE A 226 9.38 -6.06 -3.42
CA ILE A 226 10.70 -6.68 -3.48
C ILE A 226 10.80 -7.68 -4.64
N ILE A 227 9.78 -8.53 -4.82
CA ILE A 227 9.74 -9.51 -5.93
C ILE A 227 9.65 -8.78 -7.28
N GLY A 228 8.77 -7.79 -7.37
CA GLY A 228 8.59 -6.99 -8.57
C GLY A 228 9.82 -6.18 -8.97
N GLY A 229 10.55 -5.65 -7.98
CA GLY A 229 11.76 -4.85 -8.15
C GLY A 229 11.62 -3.47 -7.51
N THR A 230 12.59 -3.14 -6.66
CA THR A 230 12.62 -1.87 -5.91
C THR A 230 13.09 -0.71 -6.80
N ALA A 231 12.70 0.52 -6.45
CA ALA A 231 13.15 1.75 -7.09
C ALA A 231 12.82 1.87 -8.60
N THR A 232 11.84 1.11 -9.07
CA THR A 232 11.31 1.23 -10.44
C THR A 232 9.80 1.49 -10.38
N LEU A 233 9.23 2.15 -11.41
CA LEU A 233 7.78 2.37 -11.48
C LEU A 233 7.03 1.10 -11.89
N ALA A 234 7.64 0.27 -12.74
CA ALA A 234 7.01 -0.95 -13.26
C ALA A 234 7.15 -2.16 -12.33
N GLY A 235 8.20 -2.22 -11.50
CA GLY A 235 8.47 -3.35 -10.61
C GLY A 235 7.29 -3.69 -9.69
N PRO A 236 6.79 -2.73 -8.89
CA PRO A 236 5.65 -2.99 -8.00
C PRO A 236 4.41 -3.51 -8.75
N LEU A 237 4.14 -3.02 -9.96
CA LEU A 237 3.01 -3.48 -10.77
C LEU A 237 3.18 -4.93 -11.23
N ILE A 238 4.39 -5.31 -11.65
CA ILE A 238 4.69 -6.69 -12.03
C ILE A 238 4.59 -7.62 -10.82
N GLY A 239 5.09 -7.20 -9.66
CA GLY A 239 5.00 -7.98 -8.43
C GLY A 239 3.55 -8.16 -7.95
N VAL A 240 2.73 -7.11 -8.04
CA VAL A 240 1.29 -7.17 -7.78
C VAL A 240 0.62 -8.19 -8.69
N LEU A 241 0.81 -8.10 -10.01
CA LEU A 241 0.23 -9.05 -10.95
C LEU A 241 0.65 -10.49 -10.63
N LEU A 242 1.94 -10.72 -10.39
CA LEU A 242 2.48 -12.05 -10.10
C LEU A 242 1.90 -12.62 -8.80
N LEU A 243 1.88 -11.84 -7.72
CA LEU A 243 1.45 -12.33 -6.40
C LEU A 243 -0.06 -12.40 -6.24
N LEU A 244 -0.85 -11.62 -6.98
CA LEU A 244 -2.32 -11.75 -7.04
C LEU A 244 -2.77 -12.91 -7.94
N LEU A 245 -2.03 -13.21 -9.01
CA LEU A 245 -2.31 -14.37 -9.87
C LEU A 245 -1.92 -15.70 -9.20
N LEU A 246 -0.99 -15.67 -8.25
CA LEU A 246 -0.45 -16.87 -7.61
C LEU A 246 -1.52 -17.67 -6.84
N PRO A 247 -2.36 -17.07 -5.97
CA PRO A 247 -3.47 -17.79 -5.32
C PRO A 247 -4.49 -18.35 -6.31
N ALA A 248 -4.80 -17.58 -7.37
CA ALA A 248 -5.69 -18.06 -8.43
C ALA A 248 -5.11 -19.31 -9.10
N GLY A 249 -3.82 -19.31 -9.43
CA GLY A 249 -3.12 -20.48 -9.97
C GLY A 249 -3.09 -21.68 -9.00
N LEU A 250 -2.84 -21.44 -7.72
CA LEU A 250 -2.85 -22.49 -6.69
C LEU A 250 -4.23 -23.10 -6.48
N SER A 251 -5.30 -22.31 -6.62
CA SER A 251 -6.67 -22.81 -6.48
C SER A 251 -7.09 -23.81 -7.56
N PHE A 252 -6.39 -23.83 -8.70
CA PHE A 252 -6.59 -24.83 -9.75
C PHE A 252 -5.85 -26.16 -9.49
N LEU A 253 -4.99 -26.23 -8.47
CA LEU A 253 -4.31 -27.47 -8.10
C LEU A 253 -5.20 -28.30 -7.17
N PRO A 254 -5.70 -29.47 -7.60
CA PRO A 254 -6.61 -30.31 -6.79
C PRO A 254 -5.95 -30.96 -5.57
N PHE A 255 -4.63 -30.84 -5.42
CA PHE A 255 -3.84 -31.48 -4.36
C PHE A 255 -3.75 -30.66 -3.06
N ILE A 256 -4.18 -29.39 -3.05
CA ILE A 256 -4.06 -28.51 -1.86
C ILE A 256 -5.45 -28.31 -1.24
N PRO A 257 -5.65 -28.67 0.05
CA PRO A 257 -6.90 -28.38 0.75
C PRO A 257 -7.16 -26.86 0.80
N PRO A 258 -8.40 -26.40 0.57
CA PRO A 258 -8.74 -24.97 0.62
C PRO A 258 -8.35 -24.28 1.93
N THR A 259 -8.34 -25.02 3.04
CA THR A 259 -7.97 -24.55 4.37
C THR A 259 -6.48 -24.26 4.55
N GLN A 260 -5.61 -24.81 3.70
CA GLN A 260 -4.16 -24.66 3.80
C GLN A 260 -3.56 -23.73 2.75
N ILE A 261 -4.37 -23.20 1.82
CA ILE A 261 -3.91 -22.31 0.74
C ILE A 261 -3.17 -21.10 1.30
N GLY A 262 -3.66 -20.48 2.38
CA GLY A 262 -3.03 -19.31 3.00
C GLY A 262 -1.62 -19.60 3.53
N ALA A 263 -1.45 -20.72 4.26
CA ALA A 263 -0.14 -21.11 4.80
C ALA A 263 0.86 -21.47 3.68
N VAL A 264 0.40 -22.19 2.65
CA VAL A 264 1.23 -22.52 1.48
C VAL A 264 1.63 -21.25 0.72
N GLN A 265 0.72 -20.29 0.56
CA GLN A 265 0.97 -19.00 -0.07
C GLN A 265 2.03 -18.20 0.70
N GLN A 266 1.93 -18.13 2.03
CA GLN A 266 2.94 -17.47 2.87
C GLN A 266 4.32 -18.12 2.74
N LEU A 267 4.37 -19.46 2.72
CA LEU A 267 5.61 -20.20 2.49
C LEU A 267 6.21 -19.86 1.12
N ILE A 268 5.39 -19.81 0.07
CA ILE A 268 5.83 -19.44 -1.28
C ILE A 268 6.34 -17.99 -1.31
N TYR A 269 5.67 -17.06 -0.63
CA TYR A 269 6.12 -15.67 -0.55
C TYR A 269 7.48 -15.56 0.13
N GLY A 270 7.66 -16.19 1.30
CA GLY A 270 8.95 -16.20 2.01
C GLY A 270 10.07 -16.86 1.19
N LEU A 271 9.77 -17.99 0.55
CA LEU A 271 10.74 -18.68 -0.30
C LEU A 271 11.10 -17.85 -1.54
N ALA A 272 10.12 -17.28 -2.23
CA ALA A 272 10.35 -16.43 -3.40
C ALA A 272 11.17 -15.19 -3.06
N MET A 273 10.88 -14.55 -1.92
CA MET A 273 11.66 -13.42 -1.39
C MET A 273 13.11 -13.83 -1.14
N THR A 274 13.32 -14.96 -0.46
CA THR A 274 14.66 -15.46 -0.12
C THR A 274 15.46 -15.78 -1.38
N LEU A 275 14.86 -16.54 -2.31
CA LEU A 275 15.50 -16.90 -3.59
C LEU A 275 15.81 -15.67 -4.44
N LEU A 276 14.89 -14.71 -4.55
CA LEU A 276 15.15 -13.49 -5.31
C LEU A 276 16.21 -12.61 -4.66
N MET A 277 16.25 -12.51 -3.33
CA MET A 277 17.34 -11.80 -2.65
C MET A 277 18.70 -12.44 -2.92
N ILE A 278 18.77 -13.78 -3.03
CA ILE A 278 20.01 -14.51 -3.34
C ILE A 278 20.41 -14.35 -4.82
N PHE A 279 19.47 -14.55 -5.75
CA PHE A 279 19.79 -14.66 -7.18
C PHE A 279 19.65 -13.34 -7.96
N ARG A 280 18.77 -12.43 -7.52
CA ARG A 280 18.42 -11.17 -8.21
C ARG A 280 18.05 -10.07 -7.19
N PRO A 281 19.00 -9.52 -6.42
CA PRO A 281 18.74 -8.56 -5.34
C PRO A 281 18.05 -7.25 -5.78
N ALA A 282 18.05 -6.94 -7.09
CA ALA A 282 17.30 -5.81 -7.66
C ALA A 282 15.82 -6.13 -8.01
N GLY A 283 15.39 -7.39 -7.87
CA GLY A 283 14.07 -7.91 -8.27
C GLY A 283 13.92 -8.19 -9.77
N ILE A 284 12.72 -8.57 -10.20
CA ILE A 284 12.44 -9.04 -11.57
C ILE A 284 12.59 -7.91 -12.60
N ALA A 285 12.04 -6.73 -12.31
CA ALA A 285 12.12 -5.54 -13.18
C ALA A 285 13.27 -4.58 -12.82
N GLY A 286 14.14 -4.96 -11.88
CA GLY A 286 15.29 -4.16 -11.47
C GLY A 286 16.32 -4.02 -12.59
N GLY A 287 16.58 -2.79 -13.02
CA GLY A 287 17.70 -2.50 -13.91
C GLY A 287 19.02 -2.66 -13.17
N ARG A 288 20.03 -3.28 -13.81
CA ARG A 288 21.43 -3.23 -13.35
C ARG A 288 21.82 -1.76 -13.20
N ARG A 289 22.03 -1.29 -11.97
CA ARG A 289 22.80 -0.10 -11.67
C ARG A 289 24.10 -0.54 -11.01
#